data_AF-A0A2N2ALR0-F1
#
_entry.id   AF-A0A2N2ALR0-F1
#
_cell.length_a   1.000
_cell.length_b   1.000
_cell.length_c   1.000
_cell.angle_alpha   90.00
_cell.angle_beta   90.00
_cell.angle_gamma   90.00
#
_symmetry.space_group_name_H-M   'P 1'
#
loop_
_entity.id
_entity.type
_entity.pdbx_description
1 polymer ?
#
loop_
_entity_poly.entity_id
_entity_poly.type
_entity_poly.pdbx_seq_one_letter_code
_entity_poly.pdbx_strand_id
1 'polypeptide(L)'
;MEMKFHQLRPGQRFQWQGETFEKLNPLLARSTESGTQRMVPRSTPVSVLADGTAAPPPAATRQVPDIQAIGRAFEDYHRSSLYWLERSDGTAEAMAQAHQALATARERFLAVLEGEGKTASAFPDGNAD
;
A
#
# COMPACT_ATOMS: atom_id res chain seq x y z
N MET A 1 24.70 -23.80 8.40
CA MET A 1 24.91 -23.97 9.86
C MET A 1 23.56 -23.87 10.55
N GLU A 2 23.25 -24.79 11.46
CA GLU A 2 22.01 -24.76 12.26
C GLU A 2 22.22 -23.83 13.46
N MET A 3 21.33 -22.85 13.62
CA MET A 3 21.34 -21.90 14.74
C MET A 3 19.92 -21.74 15.29
N LYS A 4 19.77 -21.16 16.47
CA LYS A 4 18.44 -20.85 17.00
C LYS A 4 17.97 -19.49 16.50
N PHE A 5 16.68 -19.33 16.26
CA PHE A 5 16.11 -18.08 15.76
C PHE A 5 16.53 -16.83 16.54
N HIS A 6 16.67 -16.92 17.87
CA HIS A 6 17.12 -15.77 18.68
C HIS A 6 18.56 -15.33 18.41
N GLN A 7 19.43 -16.21 17.90
CA GLN A 7 20.84 -15.93 17.61
C GLN A 7 21.04 -15.22 16.27
N LEU A 8 20.03 -15.26 15.40
CA LEU A 8 20.04 -14.52 14.13
C LEU A 8 20.02 -13.02 14.38
N ARG A 9 20.63 -12.24 13.49
CA ARG A 9 20.48 -10.77 13.50
C ARG A 9 19.21 -10.37 12.75
N PRO A 10 18.51 -9.29 13.15
CA PRO A 10 17.48 -8.69 12.29
C PRO A 10 18.05 -8.39 10.90
N GLY A 11 17.27 -8.64 9.85
CA GLY A 11 17.70 -8.59 8.44
C GLY A 11 18.44 -9.83 7.93
N GLN A 12 18.71 -10.83 8.79
CA GLN A 12 19.39 -12.06 8.37
C GLN A 12 18.40 -13.05 7.76
N ARG A 13 18.78 -13.64 6.61
CA ARG A 13 18.02 -14.69 5.92
C ARG A 13 18.34 -16.08 6.46
N PHE A 14 17.33 -16.90 6.59
CA PHE A 14 17.42 -18.28 7.08
C PHE A 14 16.36 -19.15 6.43
N GLN A 15 16.62 -20.44 6.32
CA GLN A 15 15.66 -21.44 5.89
C GLN A 15 15.01 -22.10 7.10
N TRP A 16 13.69 -22.22 7.07
CA TRP A 16 12.88 -22.89 8.09
C TRP A 16 11.68 -23.55 7.43
N GLN A 17 11.39 -24.81 7.78
CA GLN A 17 10.28 -25.58 7.18
C GLN A 17 10.34 -25.67 5.64
N GLY A 18 11.54 -25.64 5.05
CA GLY A 18 11.72 -25.65 3.59
C GLY A 18 11.50 -24.31 2.88
N GLU A 19 11.11 -23.26 3.60
CA GLU A 19 10.89 -21.91 3.05
C GLU A 19 11.96 -20.93 3.55
N THR A 20 12.25 -19.90 2.74
CA THR A 20 13.25 -18.89 3.07
C THR A 20 12.61 -17.67 3.74
N PHE A 21 13.08 -17.38 4.95
CA PHE A 21 12.59 -16.29 5.79
C PHE A 21 13.70 -15.28 6.08
N GLU A 22 13.30 -14.04 6.35
CA GLU A 22 14.14 -12.97 6.86
C GLU A 22 13.71 -12.61 8.28
N LYS A 23 14.65 -12.52 9.22
CA LYS A 23 14.33 -12.14 10.60
C LYS A 23 13.99 -10.65 10.68
N LEU A 24 12.79 -10.32 11.15
CA LEU A 24 12.40 -8.93 11.42
C LEU A 24 12.68 -8.55 12.89
N ASN A 25 12.24 -9.41 13.81
CA ASN A 25 12.22 -9.15 15.25
C ASN A 25 12.58 -10.44 16.02
N PRO A 26 12.80 -10.38 17.35
CA PRO A 26 13.08 -11.58 18.15
C PRO A 26 11.97 -12.65 18.14
N LEU A 27 10.79 -12.35 17.58
CA LEU A 27 9.65 -13.27 17.45
C LEU A 27 9.08 -13.37 16.03
N LEU A 28 9.44 -12.47 15.10
CA LEU A 28 8.81 -12.39 13.79
C LEU A 28 9.84 -12.53 12.67
N ALA A 29 9.47 -13.28 11.64
CA ALA A 29 10.20 -13.40 10.40
C ALA A 29 9.27 -13.15 9.20
N ARG A 30 9.82 -12.75 8.07
CA ARG A 30 9.10 -12.49 6.82
C ARG A 30 9.46 -13.53 5.78
N SER A 31 8.49 -14.15 5.16
CA SER A 31 8.71 -15.02 3.99
C SER A 31 9.26 -14.19 2.85
N THR A 32 10.36 -14.62 2.24
CA THR A 32 10.93 -13.96 1.05
C THR A 32 10.14 -14.27 -0.22
N GLU A 33 9.38 -15.37 -0.23
CA GLU A 33 8.57 -15.79 -1.38
C GLU A 33 7.18 -15.14 -1.35
N SER A 34 6.53 -15.13 -0.18
CA SER A 34 5.15 -14.62 -0.05
C SER A 34 5.06 -13.21 0.54
N GLY A 35 6.13 -12.68 1.15
CA GLY A 35 6.11 -11.40 1.87
C GLY A 35 5.37 -11.42 3.22
N THR A 36 4.70 -12.53 3.55
CA THR A 36 3.92 -12.75 4.77
C THR A 36 4.80 -12.83 6.01
N GLN A 37 4.33 -12.24 7.11
CA GLN A 37 5.00 -12.35 8.41
C GLN A 37 4.55 -13.62 9.14
N ARG A 38 5.51 -14.35 9.71
CA ARG A 38 5.28 -15.51 10.56
C ARG A 38 5.97 -15.35 11.90
N MET A 39 5.29 -15.82 12.94
CA MET A 39 5.86 -15.91 14.27
C MET A 39 6.75 -17.16 14.36
N VAL A 40 8.02 -16.95 14.71
CA VAL A 40 9.01 -18.02 14.86
C VAL A 40 9.46 -18.05 16.32
N PRO A 41 9.21 -19.16 17.05
CA PRO A 41 9.67 -19.29 18.43
C PRO A 41 11.19 -19.13 18.56
N ARG A 42 11.63 -18.49 19.64
CA ARG A 42 13.05 -18.15 19.88
C ARG A 42 14.00 -19.35 19.87
N SER A 43 13.49 -20.51 20.30
CA SER A 43 14.25 -21.76 20.45
C SER A 43 14.25 -22.60 19.19
N THR A 44 13.54 -22.19 18.13
CA THR A 44 13.43 -22.94 16.88
C THR A 44 14.77 -23.04 16.17
N PRO A 45 15.22 -24.25 15.79
CA PRO A 45 16.40 -24.43 14.95
C PRO A 45 16.12 -23.96 13.52
N VAL A 46 17.05 -23.20 12.97
CA VAL A 46 16.96 -22.57 11.64
C VAL A 46 18.31 -22.65 10.93
N SER A 47 18.28 -22.80 9.62
CA SER A 47 19.49 -22.90 8.80
C SER A 47 19.85 -21.54 8.23
N VAL A 48 20.99 -20.96 8.63
CA VAL A 48 21.46 -19.68 8.09
C VAL A 48 21.94 -19.87 6.65
N LEU A 49 21.46 -19.04 5.74
CA LEU A 49 21.96 -18.97 4.37
C LEU A 49 23.20 -18.08 4.35
N ALA A 50 24.32 -18.59 3.81
CA ALA A 50 25.63 -17.92 3.82
C ALA A 50 25.71 -16.73 2.85
N ASP A 51 24.78 -16.65 1.91
CA ASP A 51 24.65 -15.56 0.95
C ASP A 51 24.05 -14.32 1.60
N GLY A 52 24.95 -13.56 2.23
CA GLY A 52 24.91 -12.11 2.19
C GLY A 52 23.85 -11.45 3.06
N THR A 53 24.32 -10.49 3.86
CA THR A 53 23.57 -9.34 4.35
C THR A 53 22.68 -8.80 3.23
N ALA A 54 21.41 -9.22 3.19
CA ALA A 54 20.52 -8.82 2.13
C ALA A 54 19.89 -7.48 2.49
N ALA A 55 19.85 -6.61 1.47
CA ALA A 55 19.32 -5.26 1.53
C ALA A 55 18.00 -5.20 2.31
N PRO A 56 17.75 -4.11 3.06
CA PRO A 56 16.51 -3.94 3.81
C PRO A 56 15.33 -4.26 2.89
N PRO A 57 14.31 -4.98 3.38
CA PRO A 57 13.15 -5.28 2.57
C PRO A 57 12.60 -3.96 2.02
N PRO A 58 12.06 -3.93 0.78
CA PRO A 58 11.32 -2.77 0.35
C PRO A 58 10.27 -2.54 1.43
N ALA A 59 10.41 -1.44 2.16
CA ALA A 59 9.31 -0.92 2.95
C ALA A 59 8.15 -0.90 1.96
N ALA A 60 7.00 -1.46 2.36
CA ALA A 60 5.77 -1.12 1.66
C ALA A 60 5.64 0.39 1.87
N THR A 61 6.23 1.16 0.96
CA THR A 61 6.09 2.59 0.90
C THR A 61 4.63 2.77 0.58
N ARG A 62 3.82 2.94 1.62
CA ARG A 62 2.56 3.65 1.51
C ARG A 62 2.95 4.89 0.72
N GLN A 63 2.62 4.90 -0.57
CA GLN A 63 2.94 6.04 -1.41
C GLN A 63 2.26 7.21 -0.73
N VAL A 64 3.05 8.17 -0.27
CA VAL A 64 2.51 9.38 0.32
C VAL A 64 1.72 10.02 -0.80
N PRO A 65 0.39 10.17 -0.67
CA PRO A 65 -0.42 10.72 -1.74
C PRO A 65 0.07 12.14 -2.04
N ASP A 66 0.14 12.47 -3.32
CA ASP A 66 0.61 13.76 -3.79
C ASP A 66 -0.30 14.87 -3.24
N ILE A 67 0.27 15.80 -2.46
CA ILE A 67 -0.49 16.85 -1.77
C ILE A 67 -1.23 17.75 -2.76
N GLN A 68 -0.67 17.97 -3.95
CA GLN A 68 -1.31 18.75 -5.01
C GLN A 68 -2.52 18.01 -5.60
N ALA A 69 -2.41 16.70 -5.82
CA ALA A 69 -3.52 15.85 -6.26
C ALA A 69 -4.65 15.82 -5.22
N ILE A 70 -4.31 15.71 -3.92
CA ILE A 70 -5.29 15.80 -2.84
C ILE A 70 -6.00 17.15 -2.84
N GLY A 71 -5.24 18.25 -2.96
CA GLY A 71 -5.80 19.61 -3.03
C GLY A 71 -6.80 19.77 -4.17
N ARG A 72 -6.43 19.34 -5.38
CA ARG A 72 -7.33 19.38 -6.54
C ARG A 72 -8.59 18.53 -6.34
N ALA A 73 -8.43 17.32 -5.84
CA ALA A 73 -9.57 16.43 -5.60
C ALA A 73 -10.53 17.00 -4.53
N PHE A 74 -9.99 17.69 -3.52
CA PHE A 74 -10.79 18.41 -2.54
C PHE A 74 -11.55 19.59 -3.16
N GLU A 75 -10.88 20.42 -3.96
CA GLU A 75 -11.54 21.54 -4.67
C GLU A 75 -12.66 21.06 -5.60
N ASP A 76 -12.44 19.96 -6.33
CA ASP A 76 -13.46 19.36 -7.20
C ASP A 76 -14.66 18.82 -6.42
N TYR A 77 -14.42 18.18 -5.28
CA TYR A 77 -15.48 17.73 -4.37
C TYR A 77 -16.28 18.92 -3.82
N HIS A 78 -15.59 19.97 -3.37
CA HIS A 78 -16.23 21.17 -2.83
C HIS A 78 -17.08 21.88 -3.89
N ARG A 79 -16.54 22.06 -5.11
CA ARG A 79 -17.26 22.66 -6.24
C ARG A 79 -18.49 21.85 -6.62
N SER A 80 -18.38 20.52 -6.64
CA SER A 80 -19.51 19.62 -6.91
C SER A 80 -20.59 19.76 -5.84
N SER A 81 -20.20 19.91 -4.57
CA SER A 81 -21.13 20.14 -3.46
C SER A 81 -21.92 21.44 -3.60
N LEU A 82 -21.24 22.54 -3.96
CA LEU A 82 -21.90 23.82 -4.21
C LEU A 82 -22.85 23.75 -5.41
N TYR A 83 -22.40 23.17 -6.53
CA TYR A 83 -23.23 23.03 -7.73
C TYR A 83 -24.56 22.31 -7.45
N TRP A 84 -24.51 21.20 -6.70
CA TRP A 84 -25.71 20.44 -6.37
C TRP A 84 -26.59 21.12 -5.32
N LEU A 85 -25.98 21.90 -4.41
CA LEU A 85 -26.74 22.72 -3.46
C LEU A 85 -27.52 23.82 -4.19
N GLU A 86 -26.90 24.50 -5.14
CA GLU A 86 -27.51 25.59 -5.92
C GLU A 86 -28.57 25.08 -6.91
N ARG A 87 -28.40 23.85 -7.43
CA ARG A 87 -29.28 23.25 -8.44
C ARG A 87 -30.41 22.41 -7.85
N SER A 88 -30.42 22.17 -6.54
CA SER A 88 -31.49 21.41 -5.92
C SER A 88 -32.74 22.27 -5.79
N ASP A 89 -33.73 22.06 -6.66
CA ASP A 89 -35.08 22.64 -6.52
C ASP A 89 -35.90 22.02 -5.36
N GLY A 90 -35.25 21.29 -4.44
CA GLY A 90 -35.88 20.68 -3.27
C GLY A 90 -36.82 19.50 -3.57
N THR A 91 -36.93 19.07 -4.83
CA THR A 91 -37.71 17.89 -5.19
C THR A 91 -36.99 16.61 -4.75
N ALA A 92 -37.76 15.57 -4.42
CA ALA A 92 -37.19 14.28 -4.02
C ALA A 92 -36.24 13.70 -5.08
N GLU A 93 -36.55 13.89 -6.36
CA GLU A 93 -35.72 13.43 -7.47
C GLU A 93 -34.43 14.26 -7.62
N ALA A 94 -34.48 15.58 -7.43
CA ALA A 94 -33.29 16.43 -7.43
C ALA A 94 -32.39 16.15 -6.23
N MET A 95 -32.97 15.88 -5.05
CA MET A 95 -32.22 15.46 -3.87
C MET A 95 -31.55 14.10 -4.06
N ALA A 96 -32.24 13.13 -4.65
CA ALA A 96 -31.67 11.81 -4.96
C ALA A 96 -30.49 11.93 -5.94
N GLN A 97 -30.63 12.74 -6.99
CA GLN A 97 -29.54 13.01 -7.95
C GLN A 97 -28.34 13.70 -7.28
N ALA A 98 -28.59 14.71 -6.44
CA ALA A 98 -27.55 15.40 -5.68
C ALA A 98 -26.80 14.44 -4.74
N HIS A 99 -27.52 13.59 -4.01
CA HIS A 99 -26.92 12.59 -3.13
C HIS A 99 -26.03 11.60 -3.89
N GLN A 100 -26.51 11.07 -5.02
CA GLN A 100 -25.73 10.14 -5.83
C GLN A 100 -24.46 10.80 -6.36
N ALA A 101 -24.56 12.01 -6.90
CA ALA A 101 -23.41 12.71 -7.45
C ALA A 101 -22.37 13.08 -6.37
N LEU A 102 -22.82 13.49 -5.18
CA LEU A 102 -21.95 13.75 -4.04
C LEU A 102 -21.26 12.48 -3.52
N ALA A 103 -21.97 11.35 -3.49
CA ALA A 103 -21.40 10.06 -3.13
C ALA A 103 -20.27 9.67 -4.10
N THR A 104 -20.50 9.79 -5.42
CA THR A 104 -19.48 9.54 -6.44
C THR A 104 -18.29 10.50 -6.32
N ALA A 105 -18.51 11.78 -6.05
CA ALA A 105 -17.42 12.75 -5.85
C ALA A 105 -16.59 12.40 -4.61
N ARG A 106 -17.24 11.96 -3.52
CA ARG A 106 -16.57 11.49 -2.30
C ARG A 106 -15.71 10.25 -2.57
N GLU A 107 -16.21 9.26 -3.30
CA GLU A 107 -15.45 8.06 -3.64
C GLU A 107 -14.19 8.39 -4.43
N ARG A 108 -14.29 9.30 -5.40
CA ARG A 108 -13.13 9.78 -6.18
C ARG A 108 -12.09 10.47 -5.30
N PHE A 109 -12.52 11.31 -4.36
CA PHE A 109 -11.63 11.97 -3.42
C PHE A 109 -10.90 10.97 -2.51
N LEU A 110 -11.61 9.96 -2.01
CA LEU A 110 -11.01 8.90 -1.18
C LEU A 110 -9.98 8.06 -1.95
N ALA A 111 -10.26 7.71 -3.21
CA ALA A 111 -9.31 6.99 -4.04
C ALA A 111 -7.97 7.76 -4.23
N VAL A 112 -8.04 9.09 -4.32
CA VAL A 112 -6.84 9.95 -4.38
C VAL A 112 -6.09 9.96 -3.04
N LEU A 113 -6.80 10.01 -1.92
CA LEU A 113 -6.20 9.92 -0.57
C LEU A 113 -5.55 8.57 -0.29
N GLU A 114 -6.13 7.49 -0.82
CA GLU A 114 -5.61 6.13 -0.64
C GLU A 114 -4.38 5.85 -1.53
N GLY A 115 -4.06 6.76 -2.46
CA GLY A 115 -2.97 6.59 -3.42
C GLY A 115 -3.32 5.62 -4.55
N GLU A 116 -4.59 5.25 -4.69
CA GLU A 116 -5.10 4.41 -5.80
C GLU A 116 -5.34 5.23 -7.08
N GLY A 117 -4.89 6.48 -7.11
CA GLY A 117 -4.78 7.33 -8.29
C GLY A 117 -3.72 6.80 -9.24
N LYS A 118 -4.02 5.67 -9.91
CA LYS A 118 -3.30 5.11 -11.04
C LYS A 118 -2.81 6.24 -11.95
N THR A 119 -1.50 6.44 -11.99
CA THR A 119 -0.79 7.08 -13.11
C THR A 119 -1.01 6.22 -14.35
N ALA A 120 -2.20 6.30 -14.95
CA ALA A 120 -2.42 5.93 -16.33
C ALA A 120 -1.89 7.06 -17.21
N SER A 121 -0.58 7.31 -17.12
CA SER A 121 0.14 8.04 -18.16
C SER A 121 0.66 6.98 -19.12
N ALA A 122 -0.24 6.50 -19.98
CA ALA A 122 0.15 5.79 -21.18
C ALA A 122 0.70 6.85 -22.17
N PHE A 123 1.95 7.24 -21.98
CA PHE A 123 2.74 7.75 -23.09
C PHE A 123 3.50 6.56 -23.68
N PRO A 124 3.25 6.19 -24.95
CA PRO A 124 4.13 5.27 -25.63
C PRO A 124 5.48 5.96 -25.79
N ASP A 125 6.51 5.32 -25.24
CA ASP A 125 7.90 5.58 -25.56
C ASP A 125 8.07 5.34 -27.07
N GLY A 126 8.05 6.44 -27.83
CA GLY A 126 8.41 6.46 -29.23
C GLY A 126 9.92 6.36 -29.33
N ASN A 127 10.40 5.13 -29.26
CA ASN A 127 11.79 4.77 -29.48
C ASN A 127 12.28 5.33 -30.81
N ALA A 128 13.42 6.02 -30.76
CA ALA A 128 14.14 6.50 -31.91
C ALA A 128 14.91 5.36 -32.57
N ASP A 129 14.75 5.19 -33.88
CA ASP A 129 15.81 4.80 -34.82
C ASP A 129 15.51 5.44 -36.18
#